data_AF-A0A942BD14-F1
#
_entry.id   AF-A0A942BD14-F1
#
_cell.length_a   1.000
_cell.length_b   1.000
_cell.length_c   1.000
_cell.angle_alpha   90.00
_cell.angle_beta   90.00
_cell.angle_gamma   90.00
#
_symmetry.space_group_name_H-M   'P 1'
#
loop_
_entity.id
_entity.type
_entity.pdbx_description
1 polymer ?
#
loop_
_entity_poly.entity_id
_entity_poly.type
_entity_poly.pdbx_seq_one_letter_code
_entity_poly.pdbx_strand_id
1 'polypeptide(L)'
;MKCKHVMELVDAYGDGEVSDTNQGRIEAHLEQCDACRHEVARVLHWIDACRQPVVAPGPDLKRRVHASTVGRPPQETRNMNKKLGIRFGLTAAALAAVACVAFVPRIASASSAKELWGKMAEAAKRPQAVHIVNVWYEPDGSKGQTQVWTDGKSIRINEADGTVRLAKGGKVYATKPGPQESDEIFVAMPTTLDAAIFTVPVQIKMLGAGASEPMDLGVQRVDGADLHRVAVLGRSGNERFTFWVDTKTNLPVRKTNEERKGNSWVETGYQTFEFTPQLEPELFEIEAKVVSSPSQGSAKSAVGGG
;
A
#
# COMPACT_ATOMS: atom_id res chain seq x y z
N MET A 1 5.50 10.52 23.26
CA MET A 1 5.05 10.34 21.87
C MET A 1 5.56 11.54 21.04
N LYS A 2 5.79 11.41 19.73
CA LYS A 2 6.21 12.55 18.86
C LYS A 2 4.97 13.27 18.32
N CYS A 3 5.05 14.58 18.07
CA CYS A 3 3.92 15.39 17.57
C CYS A 3 3.27 14.82 16.30
N LYS A 4 4.08 14.37 15.33
CA LYS A 4 3.59 13.72 14.10
C LYS A 4 2.64 12.56 14.38
N HIS A 5 2.97 11.74 15.36
CA HIS A 5 2.18 10.55 15.70
C HIS A 5 0.87 10.90 16.40
N VAL A 6 0.84 11.97 17.19
CA VAL A 6 -0.42 12.50 17.76
C VAL A 6 -1.33 12.99 16.65
N MET A 7 -0.79 13.69 15.65
CA MET A 7 -1.55 14.17 14.50
C MET A 7 -2.11 13.06 13.62
N GLU A 8 -1.42 11.92 13.51
CA GLU A 8 -1.93 10.74 12.80
C GLU A 8 -3.08 10.05 13.55
N LEU A 9 -3.22 10.28 14.86
CA LEU A 9 -4.22 9.63 15.72
C LEU A 9 -5.34 10.56 16.19
N VAL A 10 -5.31 11.84 15.83
CA VAL A 10 -6.23 12.85 16.41
C VAL A 10 -7.70 12.60 16.07
N ASP A 11 -8.00 12.13 14.87
CA ASP A 11 -9.37 11.82 14.44
C ASP A 11 -9.94 10.65 15.25
N ALA A 12 -9.19 9.54 15.31
CA ALA A 12 -9.55 8.36 16.11
C ALA A 12 -9.65 8.69 17.61
N TYR A 13 -8.79 9.58 18.12
CA TYR A 13 -8.86 10.06 19.50
C TYR A 13 -10.16 10.83 19.76
N GLY A 14 -10.57 11.71 18.84
CA GLY A 14 -11.83 12.47 18.96
C GLY A 14 -13.09 11.62 18.88
N ASP A 15 -13.04 10.50 18.17
CA ASP A 15 -14.12 9.52 18.10
C ASP A 15 -14.08 8.47 19.22
N GLY A 16 -13.04 8.47 20.06
CA GLY A 16 -12.89 7.49 21.14
C GLY A 16 -12.52 6.09 20.65
N GLU A 17 -11.92 5.98 19.46
CA GLU A 17 -11.56 4.72 18.80
C GLU A 17 -10.08 4.33 19.02
N VAL A 18 -9.33 5.08 19.83
CA VAL A 18 -7.96 4.71 20.22
C VAL A 18 -7.97 3.72 21.38
N SER A 19 -6.96 2.85 21.44
CA SER A 19 -6.77 1.95 22.59
C SER A 19 -6.38 2.72 23.86
N ASP A 20 -6.70 2.18 25.04
CA ASP A 20 -6.36 2.78 26.35
C ASP A 20 -4.88 3.18 26.46
N THR A 21 -3.98 2.33 25.95
CA THR A 21 -2.54 2.60 25.91
C THR A 21 -2.21 3.82 25.05
N ASN A 22 -2.84 3.96 23.88
CA ASN A 22 -2.61 5.13 23.02
C ASN A 22 -3.29 6.39 23.56
N GLN A 23 -4.46 6.26 24.16
CA GLN A 23 -5.13 7.35 24.85
C GLN A 23 -4.23 7.96 25.93
N GLY A 24 -3.70 7.15 26.85
CA GLY A 24 -2.80 7.64 27.89
C GLY A 24 -1.51 8.27 27.34
N ARG A 25 -0.98 7.75 26.23
CA ARG A 25 0.22 8.33 25.58
C ARG A 25 -0.07 9.66 24.87
N ILE A 26 -1.27 9.83 24.30
CA ILE A 26 -1.73 11.09 23.72
C ILE A 26 -1.93 12.10 24.83
N GLU A 27 -2.68 11.77 25.89
CA GLU A 27 -2.93 12.64 27.04
C GLU A 27 -1.62 13.13 27.68
N ALA A 28 -0.70 12.22 27.97
CA ALA A 28 0.62 12.57 28.50
C ALA A 28 1.45 13.48 27.57
N HIS A 29 1.27 13.39 26.24
CA HIS A 29 1.90 14.32 25.31
C HIS A 29 1.22 15.70 25.31
N LEU A 30 -0.12 15.73 25.37
CA LEU A 30 -0.88 16.98 25.40
C LEU A 30 -0.60 17.79 26.67
N GLU A 31 -0.27 17.13 27.79
CA GLU A 31 0.22 17.79 29.01
C GLU A 31 1.52 18.59 28.79
N GLN A 32 2.38 18.13 27.89
CA GLN A 32 3.73 18.68 27.69
C GLN A 32 3.89 19.53 26.42
N CYS A 33 2.93 19.48 25.50
CA CYS A 33 3.04 20.12 24.18
C CYS A 33 1.85 21.03 23.87
N ASP A 34 2.02 22.33 24.07
CA ASP A 34 0.98 23.33 23.82
C ASP A 34 0.54 23.36 22.35
N ALA A 35 1.46 23.17 21.40
CA ALA A 35 1.13 23.16 19.97
C ALA A 35 0.16 22.03 19.62
N CYS A 36 0.43 20.81 20.08
CA CYS A 36 -0.48 19.67 19.88
C CYS A 36 -1.78 19.86 20.65
N ARG A 37 -1.76 20.46 21.84
CA ARG A 37 -2.98 20.76 22.61
C ARG A 37 -3.94 21.67 21.85
N HIS A 38 -3.43 22.75 21.25
CA HIS A 38 -4.25 23.66 20.45
C HIS A 38 -4.83 22.97 19.23
N GLU A 39 -4.03 22.14 18.56
CA GLU A 39 -4.46 21.47 17.34
C GLU A 39 -5.50 20.37 17.61
N VAL A 40 -5.29 19.55 18.64
CA VAL A 40 -6.29 18.57 19.08
C VAL A 40 -7.58 19.26 19.50
N ALA A 41 -7.51 20.36 20.27
CA ALA A 41 -8.69 21.13 20.65
C ALA A 41 -9.46 21.66 19.43
N ARG A 42 -8.74 22.10 18.39
CA ARG A 42 -9.34 22.54 17.12
C ARG A 42 -10.10 21.43 16.42
N VAL A 43 -9.54 20.21 16.35
CA VAL A 43 -10.20 19.05 15.73
C VAL A 43 -11.41 18.61 16.54
N LEU A 44 -11.27 18.49 17.87
CA LEU A 44 -12.38 18.13 18.77
C LEU A 44 -13.55 19.10 18.67
N HIS A 45 -13.26 20.40 18.55
CA HIS A 45 -14.30 21.41 18.34
C HIS A 45 -15.13 21.15 17.06
N TRP A 46 -14.50 20.73 15.97
CA TRP A 46 -15.19 20.37 14.73
C TRP A 46 -16.02 19.10 14.88
N ILE A 47 -15.48 18.07 15.55
CA ILE A 47 -16.20 16.83 15.82
C ILE A 47 -17.46 17.12 16.65
N ASP A 48 -17.34 17.93 17.70
CA ASP A 48 -18.47 18.34 18.54
C ASP A 48 -19.51 19.17 17.77
N ALA A 49 -19.07 20.02 16.84
CA ALA A 49 -19.96 20.77 15.96
C ALA A 49 -20.75 19.84 15.02
N CYS A 50 -20.12 18.75 14.54
CA CYS A 50 -20.76 17.73 13.73
C CYS A 50 -21.70 16.81 14.52
N ARG A 51 -21.46 16.62 15.82
CA ARG A 51 -22.31 15.84 16.74
C ARG A 51 -23.56 16.58 17.20
N GLN A 52 -23.69 17.86 16.88
CA GLN A 52 -24.92 18.60 17.16
C GLN A 52 -26.11 17.87 16.52
N PRO A 53 -27.26 17.80 17.22
CA PRO A 53 -28.42 17.09 16.71
C PRO A 53 -28.76 17.63 15.33
N VAL A 54 -28.95 16.72 14.38
CA VAL A 54 -29.36 17.07 13.02
C VAL A 54 -30.71 17.76 13.13
N VAL A 55 -30.70 19.09 13.06
CA VAL A 55 -31.92 19.89 13.05
C VAL A 55 -32.72 19.42 11.86
N ALA A 56 -33.97 19.03 12.12
CA ALA A 56 -34.87 18.60 11.06
C ALA A 56 -34.83 19.65 9.94
N PRO A 57 -34.49 19.26 8.71
CA PRO A 57 -34.39 20.22 7.64
C PRO A 57 -35.73 20.91 7.48
N GLY A 58 -35.74 22.25 7.34
CA GLY A 58 -36.99 23.00 7.18
C GLY A 58 -37.84 22.38 6.06
N PRO A 59 -39.18 22.44 6.14
CA PRO A 59 -40.09 21.73 5.24
C PRO A 59 -39.84 22.04 3.75
N ASP A 60 -39.27 23.22 3.50
CA ASP A 60 -38.92 23.71 2.17
C ASP A 60 -37.55 23.25 1.65
N LEU A 61 -36.71 22.58 2.45
CA LEU A 61 -35.36 22.20 2.02
C LEU A 61 -35.43 21.29 0.79
N LYS A 62 -36.29 20.27 0.80
CA LYS A 62 -36.47 19.37 -0.34
C LYS A 62 -36.91 20.14 -1.59
N ARG A 63 -37.82 21.11 -1.43
CA ARG A 63 -38.27 21.99 -2.53
C ARG A 63 -37.14 22.87 -3.04
N ARG A 64 -36.33 23.47 -2.16
CA ARG A 64 -35.20 24.34 -2.54
C ARG A 64 -34.07 23.56 -3.21
N VAL A 65 -33.74 22.37 -2.69
CA VAL A 65 -32.77 21.47 -3.31
C VAL A 65 -33.28 21.08 -4.69
N HIS A 66 -34.53 20.63 -4.80
CA HIS A 66 -35.14 20.29 -6.09
C HIS A 66 -35.21 21.50 -7.04
N ALA A 67 -35.55 22.70 -6.57
CA ALA A 67 -35.56 23.91 -7.40
C ALA A 67 -34.15 24.34 -7.83
N SER A 68 -33.12 24.06 -7.01
CA SER A 68 -31.72 24.32 -7.34
C SER A 68 -31.11 23.27 -8.29
N THR A 69 -31.75 22.09 -8.40
CA THR A 69 -31.35 21.04 -9.34
C THR A 69 -32.20 21.03 -10.61
N VAL A 70 -33.45 21.48 -10.55
CA VAL A 70 -34.31 21.67 -11.73
C VAL A 70 -33.84 22.91 -12.49
N GLY A 71 -33.23 22.68 -13.65
CA GLY A 71 -32.67 23.75 -14.50
C GLY A 71 -31.15 23.87 -14.42
N ARG A 72 -30.50 23.21 -13.45
CA ARG A 72 -29.12 22.76 -13.70
C ARG A 72 -29.25 21.60 -14.69
N PRO A 73 -28.79 21.74 -15.94
CA PRO A 73 -28.63 20.56 -16.78
C PRO A 73 -27.83 19.55 -15.96
N PRO A 74 -28.13 18.23 -16.04
CA PRO A 74 -27.24 17.22 -15.49
C PRO A 74 -25.82 17.67 -15.83
N GLN A 75 -24.92 17.78 -14.85
CA GLN A 75 -23.50 17.91 -15.18
C GLN A 75 -23.20 16.63 -15.94
N GLU A 76 -23.32 16.70 -17.26
CA GLU A 76 -22.92 15.68 -18.18
C GLU A 76 -21.46 15.45 -17.81
N THR A 77 -21.20 14.35 -17.09
CA THR A 77 -19.88 13.75 -17.12
C THR A 77 -19.53 13.73 -18.59
N ARG A 78 -18.52 14.54 -18.94
CA ARG A 78 -18.23 15.09 -20.26
C ARG A 78 -18.09 13.99 -21.31
N ASN A 79 -19.21 13.40 -21.69
CA ASN A 79 -19.39 12.56 -22.85
C ASN A 79 -19.80 13.53 -23.94
N MET A 80 -18.81 14.27 -24.40
CA MET A 80 -18.85 14.98 -25.66
C MET A 80 -19.07 13.94 -26.75
N ASN A 81 -20.33 13.63 -27.05
CA ASN A 81 -20.81 13.23 -28.36
C ASN A 81 -22.24 12.75 -28.21
N LYS A 82 -23.18 13.68 -28.40
CA LYS A 82 -24.31 13.54 -29.33
C LYS A 82 -25.26 14.69 -29.11
N LYS A 83 -25.21 15.66 -30.02
CA LYS A 83 -26.38 16.16 -30.75
C LYS A 83 -25.95 17.34 -31.61
N LEU A 84 -25.74 17.08 -32.89
CA LEU A 84 -26.35 17.93 -33.90
C LEU A 84 -26.71 17.04 -35.08
N GLY A 85 -27.93 16.53 -35.01
CA GLY A 85 -28.53 15.86 -36.14
C GLY A 85 -28.89 16.89 -37.20
N ILE A 86 -29.17 16.33 -38.37
CA ILE A 86 -29.91 16.90 -39.48
C ILE A 86 -29.06 17.85 -40.34
N ARG A 87 -28.58 17.34 -41.49
CA ARG A 87 -29.12 17.73 -42.81
C ARG A 87 -28.28 17.17 -43.98
N PHE A 88 -28.95 16.35 -44.82
CA PHE A 88 -28.68 16.07 -46.24
C PHE A 88 -27.53 15.11 -46.65
N GLY A 89 -27.85 13.81 -46.69
CA GLY A 89 -28.11 13.14 -47.98
C GLY A 89 -26.96 12.75 -48.92
N LEU A 90 -25.69 13.09 -48.70
CA LEU A 90 -24.61 12.77 -49.66
C LEU A 90 -23.26 12.31 -49.05
N THR A 91 -23.24 11.84 -47.80
CA THR A 91 -21.99 11.45 -47.09
C THR A 91 -21.99 9.99 -46.62
N ALA A 92 -22.34 9.03 -47.49
CA ALA A 92 -22.27 7.61 -47.15
C ALA A 92 -20.83 7.04 -47.14
N ALA A 93 -19.88 7.68 -47.84
CA ALA A 93 -18.48 7.24 -47.88
C ALA A 93 -17.61 7.78 -46.73
N ALA A 94 -17.97 8.92 -46.11
CA ALA A 94 -17.19 9.53 -45.02
C ALA A 94 -17.50 8.91 -43.63
N LEU A 95 -18.66 8.29 -43.44
CA LEU A 95 -19.05 7.67 -42.16
C LEU A 95 -18.37 6.33 -41.89
N ALA A 96 -17.96 5.58 -42.93
CA ALA A 96 -17.11 4.40 -42.76
C ALA A 96 -15.70 4.79 -42.26
N ALA A 97 -15.13 5.90 -42.76
CA ALA A 97 -13.83 6.39 -42.31
C ALA A 97 -13.87 6.96 -40.87
N VAL A 98 -14.94 7.65 -40.47
CA VAL A 98 -15.10 8.16 -39.09
C VAL A 98 -15.50 7.05 -38.09
N ALA A 99 -16.25 6.02 -38.53
CA ALA A 99 -16.48 4.83 -37.70
C ALA A 99 -15.19 4.03 -37.49
N CYS A 100 -14.30 3.95 -38.49
CA CYS A 100 -12.95 3.42 -38.28
C CYS A 100 -12.14 4.32 -37.32
N VAL A 101 -12.10 5.65 -37.49
CA VAL A 101 -11.32 6.52 -36.59
C VAL A 101 -11.87 6.59 -35.15
N ALA A 102 -13.19 6.43 -34.94
CA ALA A 102 -13.80 6.45 -33.61
C ALA A 102 -13.75 5.09 -32.88
N PHE A 103 -13.57 3.97 -33.59
CA PHE A 103 -13.41 2.64 -32.99
C PHE A 103 -11.96 2.11 -32.99
N VAL A 104 -11.05 2.70 -33.77
CA VAL A 104 -9.64 2.30 -33.84
C VAL A 104 -8.82 2.56 -32.57
N PRO A 105 -9.13 3.47 -31.61
CA PRO A 105 -8.22 3.62 -30.47
C PRO A 105 -8.39 2.57 -29.36
N ARG A 106 -9.26 1.55 -29.50
CA ARG A 106 -9.41 0.50 -28.47
C ARG A 106 -8.72 -0.84 -28.76
N ILE A 107 -8.22 -1.06 -29.99
CA ILE A 107 -7.53 -2.32 -30.34
C ILE A 107 -6.01 -2.22 -30.10
N ALA A 108 -5.50 -1.06 -29.70
CA ALA A 108 -4.09 -0.87 -29.35
C ALA A 108 -3.69 -1.40 -27.94
N SER A 109 -4.61 -1.98 -27.15
CA SER A 109 -4.39 -2.20 -25.71
C SER A 109 -3.74 -3.54 -25.32
N ALA A 110 -3.76 -4.56 -26.16
CA ALA A 110 -3.14 -5.85 -25.82
C ALA A 110 -1.62 -5.82 -26.05
N SER A 111 -1.18 -5.20 -27.15
CA SER A 111 0.25 -4.96 -27.40
C SER A 111 0.84 -3.99 -26.38
N SER A 112 0.07 -3.01 -25.88
CA SER A 112 0.52 -2.09 -24.83
C SER A 112 0.74 -2.78 -23.49
N ALA A 113 -0.15 -3.70 -23.08
CA ALA A 113 -0.05 -4.35 -21.76
C ALA A 113 1.22 -5.21 -21.62
N LYS A 114 1.50 -6.05 -22.63
CA LYS A 114 2.68 -6.91 -22.64
C LYS A 114 3.98 -6.11 -22.76
N GLU A 115 3.98 -5.07 -23.60
CA GLU A 115 5.12 -4.16 -23.73
C GLU A 115 5.38 -3.41 -22.41
N LEU A 116 4.34 -2.88 -21.78
CA LEU A 116 4.44 -2.19 -20.49
C LEU A 116 4.91 -3.14 -19.39
N TRP A 117 4.40 -4.38 -19.36
CA TRP A 117 4.90 -5.41 -18.45
C TRP A 117 6.40 -5.67 -18.66
N GLY A 118 6.85 -5.76 -19.91
CA GLY A 118 8.27 -5.88 -20.25
C GLY A 118 9.10 -4.68 -19.79
N LYS A 119 8.63 -3.45 -20.06
CA LYS A 119 9.28 -2.21 -19.60
C LYS A 119 9.39 -2.16 -18.08
N MET A 120 8.32 -2.52 -17.38
CA MET A 120 8.30 -2.60 -15.92
C MET A 120 9.28 -3.65 -15.39
N ALA A 121 9.31 -4.84 -16.00
CA ALA A 121 10.25 -5.90 -15.65
C ALA A 121 11.71 -5.45 -15.82
N GLU A 122 12.03 -4.79 -16.93
CA GLU A 122 13.38 -4.26 -17.17
C GLU A 122 13.75 -3.11 -16.24
N ALA A 123 12.81 -2.19 -15.96
CA ALA A 123 13.04 -1.10 -15.01
C ALA A 123 13.35 -1.63 -13.61
N ALA A 124 12.61 -2.65 -13.15
CA ALA A 124 12.79 -3.25 -11.84
C ALA A 124 14.10 -4.05 -11.68
N LYS A 125 14.75 -4.48 -12.78
CA LYS A 125 16.05 -5.18 -12.73
C LYS A 125 17.21 -4.25 -12.37
N ARG A 126 17.05 -2.93 -12.52
CA ARG A 126 18.12 -1.98 -12.25
C ARG A 126 18.48 -2.05 -10.76
N PRO A 127 19.78 -2.11 -10.40
CA PRO A 127 20.18 -2.11 -9.00
C PRO A 127 19.73 -0.79 -8.36
N GLN A 128 18.77 -0.88 -7.45
CA GLN A 128 18.22 0.24 -6.73
C GLN A 128 18.01 -0.19 -5.29
N ALA A 129 18.25 0.73 -4.37
CA ALA A 129 17.67 0.60 -3.05
C ALA A 129 16.15 0.57 -3.21
N VAL A 130 15.46 -0.28 -2.46
CA VAL A 130 13.99 -0.36 -2.48
C VAL A 130 13.49 -0.51 -1.05
N HIS A 131 12.46 0.27 -0.70
CA HIS A 131 11.62 0.04 0.47
C HIS A 131 10.25 -0.42 0.00
N ILE A 132 9.79 -1.54 0.55
CA ILE A 132 8.52 -2.16 0.23
C ILE A 132 7.70 -2.21 1.51
N VAL A 133 6.46 -1.72 1.45
CA VAL A 133 5.49 -1.90 2.53
C VAL A 133 4.40 -2.83 2.02
N ASN A 134 4.28 -4.01 2.62
CA ASN A 134 3.27 -5.00 2.32
C ASN A 134 2.19 -4.95 3.40
N VAL A 135 0.95 -4.74 2.99
CA VAL A 135 -0.24 -4.71 3.87
C VAL A 135 -1.20 -5.79 3.38
N TRP A 136 -1.73 -6.59 4.29
CA TRP A 136 -2.78 -7.56 4.01
C TRP A 136 -3.92 -7.41 5.00
N TYR A 137 -5.12 -7.77 4.57
CA TYR A 137 -6.32 -7.76 5.39
C TYR A 137 -6.71 -9.20 5.73
N GLU A 138 -6.88 -9.46 7.02
CA GLU A 138 -7.38 -10.74 7.52
C GLU A 138 -8.91 -10.83 7.38
N PRO A 139 -9.51 -12.03 7.42
CA PRO A 139 -10.95 -12.20 7.32
C PRO A 139 -11.76 -11.48 8.41
N ASP A 140 -11.15 -11.23 9.57
CA ASP A 140 -11.75 -10.48 10.69
C ASP A 140 -11.62 -8.96 10.53
N GLY A 141 -11.02 -8.48 9.43
CA GLY A 141 -10.79 -7.07 9.14
C GLY A 141 -9.53 -6.50 9.78
N SER A 142 -8.79 -7.28 10.57
CA SER A 142 -7.49 -6.87 11.07
C SER A 142 -6.48 -6.72 9.93
N LYS A 143 -5.47 -5.89 10.13
CA LYS A 143 -4.42 -5.62 9.14
C LYS A 143 -3.08 -6.13 9.64
N GLY A 144 -2.40 -6.89 8.79
CA GLY A 144 -0.99 -7.21 8.98
C GLY A 144 -0.12 -6.32 8.09
N GLN A 145 1.09 -6.03 8.54
CA GLN A 145 2.04 -5.23 7.79
C GLN A 145 3.45 -5.79 7.91
N THR A 146 4.14 -5.90 6.78
CA THR A 146 5.56 -6.22 6.70
C THR A 146 6.28 -5.13 5.93
N GLN A 147 7.46 -4.74 6.39
CA GLN A 147 8.32 -3.79 5.69
C GLN A 147 9.59 -4.49 5.23
N VAL A 148 10.00 -4.26 3.99
CA VAL A 148 11.20 -4.84 3.40
C VAL A 148 12.08 -3.73 2.88
N TRP A 149 13.35 -3.73 3.24
CA TRP A 149 14.36 -2.85 2.67
C TRP A 149 15.44 -3.67 2.00
N THR A 150 15.91 -3.24 0.85
CA THR A 150 17.06 -3.85 0.18
C THR A 150 17.89 -2.80 -0.53
N ASP A 151 19.20 -2.98 -0.53
CA ASP A 151 20.17 -2.22 -1.35
C ASP A 151 20.71 -3.07 -2.52
N GLY A 152 20.09 -4.23 -2.79
CA GLY A 152 20.53 -5.23 -3.75
C GLY A 152 21.61 -6.20 -3.24
N LYS A 153 22.22 -5.94 -2.08
CA LYS A 153 23.23 -6.81 -1.43
C LYS A 153 22.74 -7.37 -0.10
N SER A 154 21.94 -6.60 0.60
CA SER A 154 21.37 -6.85 1.91
C SER A 154 19.86 -6.74 1.84
N ILE A 155 19.17 -7.48 2.69
CA ILE A 155 17.71 -7.39 2.84
C ILE A 155 17.37 -7.33 4.32
N ARG A 156 16.56 -6.36 4.72
CA ARG A 156 15.92 -6.32 6.04
C ARG A 156 14.43 -6.52 5.87
N ILE A 157 13.83 -7.35 6.71
CA ILE A 157 12.39 -7.57 6.78
C ILE A 157 11.96 -7.31 8.22
N ASN A 158 11.01 -6.39 8.43
CA ASN A 158 10.33 -6.23 9.71
C ASN A 158 8.90 -6.78 9.55
N GLU A 159 8.57 -7.83 10.29
CA GLU A 159 7.26 -8.49 10.27
C GLU A 159 6.27 -7.84 11.24
N ALA A 160 4.98 -8.16 11.07
CA ALA A 160 3.90 -7.62 11.88
C ALA A 160 4.00 -8.01 13.37
N ASP A 161 4.59 -9.16 13.67
CA ASP A 161 4.80 -9.65 15.05
C ASP A 161 6.05 -9.05 15.72
N GLY A 162 6.73 -8.10 15.05
CA GLY A 162 7.95 -7.48 15.50
C GLY A 162 9.22 -8.27 15.18
N THR A 163 9.12 -9.44 14.54
CA THR A 163 10.29 -10.19 14.07
C THR A 163 11.06 -9.37 13.05
N VAL A 164 12.37 -9.27 13.22
CA VAL A 164 13.27 -8.68 12.23
C VAL A 164 14.10 -9.78 11.61
N ARG A 165 14.13 -9.87 10.28
CA ARG A 165 15.08 -10.71 9.54
C ARG A 165 16.06 -9.83 8.77
N LEU A 166 17.34 -10.16 8.85
CA LEU A 166 18.40 -9.51 8.11
C LEU A 166 19.16 -10.55 7.29
N ALA A 167 19.28 -10.34 6.00
CA ALA A 167 20.14 -11.10 5.12
C ALA A 167 21.31 -10.23 4.67
N LYS A 168 22.54 -10.62 5.01
CA LYS A 168 23.76 -9.86 4.71
C LYS A 168 24.93 -10.84 4.60
N GLY A 169 25.72 -10.72 3.53
CA GLY A 169 26.93 -11.55 3.34
C GLY A 169 26.66 -13.06 3.28
N GLY A 170 25.54 -13.48 2.68
CA GLY A 170 25.16 -14.89 2.56
C GLY A 170 24.65 -15.54 3.86
N LYS A 171 24.51 -14.75 4.92
CA LYS A 171 23.93 -15.18 6.21
C LYS A 171 22.57 -14.55 6.40
N VAL A 172 21.70 -15.28 7.09
CA VAL A 172 20.39 -14.80 7.53
C VAL A 172 20.39 -14.78 9.04
N TYR A 173 20.00 -13.64 9.58
CA TYR A 173 19.82 -13.38 10.99
C TYR A 173 18.34 -13.10 11.23
N ALA A 174 17.82 -13.53 12.36
CA ALA A 174 16.49 -13.15 12.78
C ALA A 174 16.50 -12.82 14.27
N THR A 175 15.76 -11.79 14.66
CA THR A 175 15.43 -11.48 16.05
C THR A 175 13.92 -11.50 16.20
N LYS A 176 13.44 -12.12 17.28
CA LYS A 176 12.02 -12.17 17.61
C LYS A 176 11.80 -11.53 18.98
N PRO A 177 10.76 -10.69 19.16
CA PRO A 177 10.42 -10.18 20.48
C PRO A 177 10.10 -11.34 21.44
N GLY A 178 10.93 -11.52 22.47
CA GLY A 178 10.71 -12.49 23.54
C GLY A 178 9.97 -11.89 24.74
N PRO A 179 9.31 -12.72 25.58
CA PRO A 179 8.68 -12.27 26.82
C PRO A 179 9.69 -11.79 27.88
N GLN A 180 10.95 -12.18 27.76
CA GLN A 180 12.09 -11.58 28.45
C GLN A 180 12.92 -10.88 27.37
N GLU A 181 13.49 -9.69 27.66
CA GLU A 181 14.23 -8.82 26.72
C GLU A 181 15.48 -9.44 26.05
N SER A 182 15.59 -10.76 25.99
CA SER A 182 16.59 -11.46 25.21
C SER A 182 16.10 -11.61 23.77
N ASP A 183 16.65 -10.80 22.86
CA ASP A 183 16.57 -11.05 21.44
C ASP A 183 17.34 -12.34 21.13
N GLU A 184 16.63 -13.41 20.77
CA GLU A 184 17.28 -14.63 20.27
C GLU A 184 17.75 -14.39 18.83
N ILE A 185 19.07 -14.34 18.63
CA ILE A 185 19.68 -14.32 17.30
C ILE A 185 19.93 -15.76 16.88
N PHE A 186 19.21 -16.23 15.86
CA PHE A 186 19.55 -17.48 15.20
C PHE A 186 20.04 -17.23 13.77
N VAL A 187 21.12 -17.95 13.41
CA VAL A 187 21.63 -17.98 12.04
C VAL A 187 20.87 -19.07 11.29
N ALA A 188 19.91 -18.69 10.48
CA ALA A 188 19.18 -19.63 9.64
C ALA A 188 20.05 -20.03 8.43
N MET A 189 20.04 -21.32 8.08
CA MET A 189 20.64 -21.80 6.83
C MET A 189 19.96 -21.12 5.63
N PRO A 190 20.70 -20.75 4.56
CA PRO A 190 20.21 -19.92 3.45
C PRO A 190 19.18 -20.60 2.54
N THR A 191 18.63 -21.75 2.91
CA THR A 191 17.86 -22.61 1.99
C THR A 191 16.50 -22.07 1.59
N THR A 192 15.95 -21.06 2.27
CA THR A 192 14.61 -20.52 1.96
C THR A 192 14.45 -19.05 2.35
N LEU A 193 15.48 -18.22 2.13
CA LEU A 193 15.18 -16.79 2.11
C LEU A 193 14.45 -16.43 0.81
N ASP A 194 13.17 -16.81 0.76
CA ASP A 194 12.14 -16.29 -0.13
C ASP A 194 11.92 -14.77 0.06
N ALA A 195 12.83 -14.07 0.75
CA ALA A 195 12.92 -12.61 0.68
C ALA A 195 13.03 -12.12 -0.78
N ALA A 196 13.64 -12.93 -1.66
CA ALA A 196 13.63 -12.69 -3.09
C ALA A 196 12.19 -12.62 -3.65
N ILE A 197 11.23 -13.41 -3.14
CA ILE A 197 9.81 -13.38 -3.57
C ILE A 197 9.18 -12.01 -3.34
N PHE A 198 9.60 -11.25 -2.33
CA PHE A 198 9.08 -9.91 -2.11
C PHE A 198 9.64 -8.88 -3.11
N THR A 199 10.78 -9.17 -3.76
CA THR A 199 11.34 -8.24 -4.75
C THR A 199 10.46 -8.17 -6.00
N VAL A 200 10.26 -6.95 -6.48
CA VAL A 200 9.44 -6.67 -7.68
C VAL A 200 9.83 -7.55 -8.88
N PRO A 201 11.13 -7.75 -9.23
CA PRO A 201 11.50 -8.58 -10.39
C PRO A 201 11.06 -10.04 -10.24
N VAL A 202 11.15 -10.60 -9.03
CA VAL A 202 10.75 -11.98 -8.79
C VAL A 202 9.24 -12.11 -8.86
N GLN A 203 8.48 -11.18 -8.27
CA GLN A 203 7.02 -11.17 -8.41
C GLN A 203 6.57 -11.08 -9.86
N ILE A 204 7.15 -10.16 -10.63
CA ILE A 204 6.87 -9.99 -12.06
C ILE A 204 7.19 -11.28 -12.83
N LYS A 205 8.33 -11.93 -12.54
CA LYS A 205 8.72 -13.18 -13.18
C LYS A 205 7.79 -14.34 -12.81
N MET A 206 7.46 -14.49 -11.53
CA MET A 206 6.60 -15.57 -11.02
C MET A 206 5.18 -15.45 -11.57
N LEU A 207 4.63 -14.23 -11.58
CA LEU A 207 3.33 -13.97 -12.16
C LEU A 207 3.39 -14.18 -13.67
N GLY A 208 4.39 -13.66 -14.38
CA GLY A 208 4.51 -13.84 -15.83
C GLY A 208 4.64 -15.30 -16.30
N ALA A 209 5.23 -16.19 -15.49
CA ALA A 209 5.44 -17.59 -15.85
C ALA A 209 4.20 -18.49 -15.65
N GLY A 210 3.15 -18.02 -14.98
CA GLY A 210 1.96 -18.82 -14.69
C GLY A 210 0.63 -18.08 -14.71
N ALA A 211 0.62 -16.76 -14.91
CA ALA A 211 -0.59 -15.95 -15.01
C ALA A 211 -1.14 -15.91 -16.44
N SER A 212 -2.36 -15.40 -16.55
CA SER A 212 -2.91 -14.92 -17.82
C SER A 212 -2.03 -13.84 -18.45
N GLU A 213 -2.26 -13.55 -19.73
CA GLU A 213 -1.67 -12.38 -20.36
C GLU A 213 -1.98 -11.09 -19.55
N PRO A 214 -1.02 -10.16 -19.42
CA PRO A 214 -1.25 -8.86 -18.79
C PRO A 214 -2.36 -8.07 -19.49
N MET A 215 -3.18 -7.39 -18.70
CA MET A 215 -4.27 -6.54 -19.15
C MET A 215 -3.97 -5.08 -18.83
N ASP A 216 -4.02 -4.21 -19.84
CA ASP A 216 -3.93 -2.75 -19.65
C ASP A 216 -5.28 -2.23 -19.16
N LEU A 217 -5.30 -1.70 -17.93
CA LEU A 217 -6.48 -1.11 -17.30
C LEU A 217 -6.51 0.42 -17.45
N GLY A 218 -5.65 0.99 -18.30
CA GLY A 218 -5.56 2.41 -18.61
C GLY A 218 -4.65 3.19 -17.67
N VAL A 219 -4.59 4.50 -17.92
CA VAL A 219 -3.88 5.48 -17.08
C VAL A 219 -4.87 6.11 -16.10
N GLN A 220 -4.44 6.25 -14.85
CA GLN A 220 -5.17 6.93 -13.80
C GLN A 220 -4.24 7.89 -13.06
N ARG A 221 -4.72 9.11 -12.80
CA ARG A 221 -3.99 10.09 -12.00
C ARG A 221 -4.22 9.84 -10.50
N VAL A 222 -3.15 9.67 -9.74
CA VAL A 222 -3.16 9.44 -8.29
C VAL A 222 -2.10 10.35 -7.67
N ASP A 223 -2.47 11.16 -6.67
CA ASP A 223 -1.57 12.08 -5.97
C ASP A 223 -0.72 12.98 -6.90
N GLY A 224 -1.30 13.39 -8.02
CA GLY A 224 -0.63 14.25 -9.01
C GLY A 224 0.31 13.53 -9.99
N ALA A 225 0.49 12.21 -9.86
CA ALA A 225 1.23 11.38 -10.81
C ALA A 225 0.27 10.62 -11.74
N ASP A 226 0.67 10.46 -13.00
CA ASP A 226 -0.07 9.62 -13.96
C ASP A 226 0.50 8.20 -13.90
N LEU A 227 -0.34 7.24 -13.51
CA LEU A 227 0.04 5.84 -13.31
C LEU A 227 -0.70 4.96 -14.31
N HIS A 228 0.04 4.13 -15.05
CA HIS A 228 -0.55 3.03 -15.79
C HIS A 228 -0.96 1.91 -14.84
N ARG A 229 -2.07 1.25 -15.13
CA ARG A 229 -2.53 0.09 -14.38
C ARG A 229 -2.44 -1.16 -15.24
N VAL A 230 -1.67 -2.15 -14.80
CA VAL A 230 -1.53 -3.44 -15.48
C VAL A 230 -1.97 -4.55 -14.55
N ALA A 231 -2.96 -5.32 -14.97
CA ALA A 231 -3.46 -6.44 -14.20
C ALA A 231 -3.05 -7.79 -14.79
N VAL A 232 -2.79 -8.76 -13.92
CA VAL A 232 -2.60 -10.17 -14.28
C VAL A 232 -3.50 -11.03 -13.41
N LEU A 233 -4.14 -12.04 -13.99
CA LEU A 233 -4.94 -13.00 -13.21
C LEU A 233 -4.02 -14.11 -12.68
N GLY A 234 -4.20 -14.48 -11.42
CA GLY A 234 -3.56 -15.66 -10.85
C GLY A 234 -4.01 -16.95 -11.55
N ARG A 235 -3.29 -18.05 -11.29
CA ARG A 235 -3.54 -19.36 -11.95
C ARG A 235 -4.97 -19.86 -11.81
N SER A 236 -5.62 -19.59 -10.67
CA SER A 236 -6.99 -20.00 -10.39
C SER A 236 -8.03 -19.16 -11.14
N GLY A 237 -7.66 -17.99 -11.66
CA GLY A 237 -8.59 -16.98 -12.17
C GLY A 237 -9.42 -16.28 -11.10
N ASN A 238 -9.28 -16.66 -9.82
CA ASN A 238 -9.98 -16.05 -8.68
C ASN A 238 -9.17 -14.95 -8.00
N GLU A 239 -7.88 -14.84 -8.34
CA GLU A 239 -7.00 -13.79 -7.87
C GLU A 239 -6.64 -12.86 -9.03
N ARG A 240 -6.53 -11.57 -8.73
CA ARG A 240 -6.02 -10.55 -9.65
C ARG A 240 -4.97 -9.72 -8.94
N PHE A 241 -3.86 -9.50 -9.63
CA PHE A 241 -2.79 -8.62 -9.19
C PHE A 241 -2.76 -7.41 -10.09
N THR A 242 -2.98 -6.20 -9.55
CA THR A 242 -2.95 -4.96 -10.32
C THR A 242 -1.74 -4.13 -9.93
N PHE A 243 -0.81 -3.94 -10.86
CA PHE A 243 0.37 -3.09 -10.71
C PHE A 243 0.05 -1.67 -11.20
N TRP A 244 0.42 -0.68 -10.39
CA TRP A 244 0.34 0.74 -10.68
C TRP A 244 1.75 1.21 -11.01
N VAL A 245 1.97 1.57 -12.28
CA VAL A 245 3.28 1.81 -12.86
C VAL A 245 3.40 3.29 -13.22
N ASP A 246 4.41 3.95 -12.68
CA ASP A 246 4.69 5.35 -13.00
C ASP A 246 5.02 5.50 -14.49
N THR A 247 4.29 6.39 -15.17
CA THR A 247 4.40 6.60 -16.63
C THR A 247 5.77 7.09 -17.09
N LYS A 248 6.58 7.70 -16.20
CA LYS A 248 7.88 8.28 -16.56
C LYS A 248 9.02 7.29 -16.37
N THR A 249 8.99 6.57 -15.26
CA THR A 249 10.07 5.67 -14.83
C THR A 249 9.83 4.21 -15.22
N ASN A 250 8.58 3.85 -15.51
CA ASN A 250 8.10 2.46 -15.65
C ASN A 250 8.30 1.61 -14.38
N LEU A 251 8.53 2.23 -13.22
CA LEU A 251 8.63 1.50 -11.95
C LEU A 251 7.23 1.33 -11.33
N PRO A 252 6.91 0.16 -10.77
CA PRO A 252 5.65 -0.05 -10.09
C PRO A 252 5.66 0.64 -8.72
N VAL A 253 4.80 1.62 -8.49
CA VAL A 253 4.70 2.32 -7.19
C VAL A 253 3.75 1.62 -6.23
N ARG A 254 2.82 0.82 -6.75
CA ARG A 254 1.88 0.01 -5.95
C ARG A 254 1.52 -1.28 -6.67
N LYS A 255 1.22 -2.32 -5.90
CA LYS A 255 0.56 -3.55 -6.35
C LYS A 255 -0.64 -3.80 -5.44
N THR A 256 -1.81 -4.09 -5.98
CA THR A 256 -2.96 -4.54 -5.21
C THR A 256 -3.21 -6.02 -5.47
N ASN A 257 -3.52 -6.76 -4.42
CA ASN A 257 -3.99 -8.14 -4.49
C ASN A 257 -5.51 -8.10 -4.33
N GLU A 258 -6.22 -8.73 -5.25
CA GLU A 258 -7.67 -8.72 -5.27
C GLU A 258 -8.17 -10.16 -5.44
N GLU A 259 -9.23 -10.50 -4.71
CA GLU A 259 -9.91 -11.79 -4.84
C GLU A 259 -11.32 -11.59 -5.38
N ARG A 260 -11.77 -12.53 -6.21
CA ARG A 260 -13.12 -12.51 -6.77
C ARG A 260 -14.14 -12.96 -5.73
N LYS A 261 -14.99 -12.04 -5.28
CA LYS A 261 -16.17 -12.32 -4.44
C LYS A 261 -17.44 -12.08 -5.26
N GLY A 262 -18.01 -13.18 -5.77
CA GLY A 262 -19.14 -13.16 -6.70
C GLY A 262 -18.80 -12.45 -8.01
N ASN A 263 -19.47 -11.32 -8.26
CA ASN A 263 -19.29 -10.49 -9.47
C ASN A 263 -18.35 -9.29 -9.24
N SER A 264 -17.71 -9.21 -8.06
CA SER A 264 -16.83 -8.10 -7.69
C SER A 264 -15.42 -8.58 -7.37
N TRP A 265 -14.45 -7.70 -7.59
CA TRP A 265 -13.08 -7.86 -7.11
C TRP A 265 -12.96 -7.09 -5.80
N VAL A 266 -12.45 -7.75 -4.76
CA VAL A 266 -12.27 -7.16 -3.44
C VAL A 266 -10.79 -7.16 -3.11
N GLU A 267 -10.25 -6.00 -2.74
CA GLU A 267 -8.85 -5.87 -2.31
C GLU A 267 -8.63 -6.71 -1.04
N THR A 268 -7.66 -7.63 -1.07
CA THR A 268 -7.24 -8.45 0.06
C THR A 268 -5.90 -8.00 0.63
N GLY A 269 -5.21 -7.10 -0.07
CA GLY A 269 -3.99 -6.45 0.40
C GLY A 269 -3.34 -5.60 -0.69
N TYR A 270 -2.30 -4.88 -0.32
CA TYR A 270 -1.50 -4.11 -1.25
C TYR A 270 -0.03 -4.04 -0.85
N GLN A 271 0.81 -3.70 -1.80
CA GLN A 271 2.22 -3.39 -1.62
C GLN A 271 2.50 -2.01 -2.19
N THR A 272 3.23 -1.17 -1.48
CA THR A 272 3.81 0.07 -2.02
C THR A 272 5.31 -0.10 -2.17
N PHE A 273 5.87 0.54 -3.20
CA PHE A 273 7.29 0.47 -3.50
C PHE A 273 7.85 1.89 -3.57
N GLU A 274 8.90 2.14 -2.80
CA GLU A 274 9.72 3.33 -2.91
C GLU A 274 11.09 2.92 -3.45
N PHE A 275 11.46 3.46 -4.60
CA PHE A 275 12.73 3.18 -5.27
C PHE A 275 13.73 4.29 -4.99
N THR A 276 14.99 3.89 -4.87
CA THR A 276 16.11 4.77 -4.50
C THR A 276 15.89 5.58 -3.20
N PRO A 277 15.28 5.00 -2.14
CA PRO A 277 15.21 5.68 -0.86
C PRO A 277 16.62 5.90 -0.31
N GLN A 278 16.81 6.97 0.45
CA GLN A 278 18.00 7.16 1.26
C GLN A 278 17.96 6.16 2.43
N LEU A 279 18.66 5.04 2.29
CA LEU A 279 18.75 4.02 3.33
C LEU A 279 19.92 4.36 4.26
N GLU A 280 19.64 4.49 5.55
CA GLU A 280 20.65 4.62 6.59
C GLU A 280 21.47 3.32 6.66
N PRO A 281 22.82 3.37 6.65
CA PRO A 281 23.66 2.16 6.73
C PRO A 281 23.34 1.26 7.92
N GLU A 282 22.96 1.87 9.06
CA GLU A 282 22.60 1.20 10.31
C GLU A 282 21.38 0.28 10.17
N LEU A 283 20.55 0.50 9.15
CA LEU A 283 19.39 -0.34 8.87
C LEU A 283 19.78 -1.81 8.65
N PHE A 284 20.96 -2.05 8.09
CA PHE A 284 21.50 -3.39 7.81
C PHE A 284 22.54 -3.84 8.83
N GLU A 285 22.64 -3.17 9.98
CA GLU A 285 23.42 -3.65 11.11
C GLU A 285 22.54 -4.45 12.07
N ILE A 286 23.12 -5.50 12.65
CA ILE A 286 22.49 -6.24 13.73
C ILE A 286 22.83 -5.46 14.98
N GLU A 287 21.81 -4.88 15.63
CA GLU A 287 21.96 -4.43 17.01
C GLU A 287 22.17 -5.67 17.87
N ALA A 288 23.42 -6.11 17.96
CA ALA A 288 23.80 -7.11 18.93
C ALA A 288 23.67 -6.43 20.30
N LYS A 289 22.49 -6.52 20.92
CA LYS A 289 22.45 -6.57 22.38
C LYS A 289 23.31 -7.76 22.74
N VAL A 290 24.55 -7.50 23.12
CA VAL A 290 25.45 -8.51 23.65
C VAL A 290 24.76 -9.03 24.89
N VAL A 291 23.98 -10.09 24.74
CA VAL A 291 23.59 -10.95 25.86
C VAL A 291 24.93 -11.51 26.29
N SER A 292 25.57 -10.85 27.25
CA SER A 292 26.74 -11.39 27.92
C SER A 292 26.30 -12.77 28.38
N SER A 293 26.80 -13.82 27.72
CA SER A 293 26.56 -15.19 28.14
C SER A 293 26.72 -15.19 29.66
N PRO A 294 25.73 -15.64 30.45
CA PRO A 294 25.89 -15.71 31.89
C PRO A 294 27.22 -16.42 32.08
N SER A 295 28.20 -15.69 32.61
CA SER A 295 29.55 -16.21 32.81
C SER A 295 29.31 -17.56 33.45
N GLN A 296 29.78 -18.64 32.82
CA GLN A 296 29.70 -19.96 33.40
C GLN A 296 30.42 -19.86 34.73
N GLY A 297 29.67 -19.51 35.77
CA GLY A 297 30.13 -19.41 37.12
C GLY A 297 30.54 -20.83 37.39
N SER A 298 31.85 -21.04 37.44
CA SER A 298 32.43 -22.32 37.78
C SER A 298 31.77 -22.76 39.07
N ALA A 299 30.80 -23.67 38.97
CA ALA A 299 30.30 -24.39 40.11
C ALA A 299 31.50 -25.19 40.61
N LYS A 300 32.24 -24.61 41.56
CA LYS A 300 33.19 -25.35 42.38
C LYS A 300 32.35 -26.40 43.09
N SER A 301 32.38 -27.62 42.58
CA SER A 301 31.94 -28.80 43.31
C SER A 301 32.72 -28.87 44.61
N ALA A 302 32.11 -28.41 45.69
CA ALA A 302 32.50 -28.75 47.05
C ALA A 302 31.63 -29.93 47.48
N VAL A 303 32.13 -31.14 47.25
CA VAL A 303 31.73 -32.35 47.97
C VAL A 303 33.07 -32.95 48.37
N GLY A 304 33.55 -32.83 49.61
CA GLY A 304 32.85 -33.08 50.85
C GLY A 304 33.11 -34.53 51.24
N GLY A 305 34.35 -34.82 51.65
CA GLY A 305 34.71 -36.12 52.21
C GLY A 305 34.17 -36.23 53.63
N GLY A 306 33.51 -37.36 53.90
CA GLY A 306 33.08 -37.85 55.20
C GLY A 306 33.04 -39.37 55.14
#